data_AF-A0A9X8QSS8-F1
#
_entry.id   AF-A0A9X8QSS8-F1
#
_cell.length_a   1.000
_cell.length_b   1.000
_cell.length_c   1.000
_cell.angle_alpha   90.00
_cell.angle_beta   90.00
_cell.angle_gamma   90.00
#
_symmetry.space_group_name_H-M   'P 1'
#
loop_
_entity.id
_entity.type
_entity.pdbx_description
1 polymer ?
#
loop_
_entity_poly.entity_id
_entity_poly.type
_entity_poly.pdbx_seq_one_letter_code
_entity_poly.pdbx_strand_id
1 'polypeptide(L)'
;MRAWVVRAGRQGEREAEALQQGLVIAGWPGTSDLSSSAGRTDIRRIVQIAYPDENDYTLRNWTGQLLRFRHEIALDDLIALPRMNGQYAIGRVIGEYAYRSDADDGMRHIRRVAWAETGLPRDTFRPDLLQSLGSLLTVFELRRFDAARRLAQVMEGSGDPGRPEDGEPGASFEGRRQLFDQARAHEGGTGRPAKLTIRKLLELWGAERRDAPSVARIQRDLDDAGLLCVPLFTEGTLDSIVTVLVAGAEPAEDGSSQITRIARSATVNPTNLTASSSEDDEVDSAEMSGVVERVSMAARRGQALHLVTDGQPMDQGDEADDRGDEGGADDDLASVAYLVGNLPSARRRPESIPVTATLKSATTIMMLKQFSQLPVLDDHGRLLGVVSWLSIGQALLVNPDARLSDAVVPAPEAAASEHLLDCLPHIEKHGYMLVRDDAHRVCGIVTPSDVAVEFRSRVSPFVLVEEVEQRLRRIVDQRVSLDHIRECIAARNKKKAAKAEDASELTLGNYRHLFLLPGAWKEAGLPVDQHHFTEALKRCADLRNDLMHFSPDPVSEGDIQFLNGLLDLLRKLDGQG
;
A
#
# COMPACT_ATOMS: atom_id res chain seq x y z
N MET A 1 -27.52 -0.94 1.82
CA MET A 1 -27.03 -2.32 1.95
C MET A 1 -25.52 -2.32 1.79
N ARG A 2 -24.80 -2.63 2.86
CA ARG A 2 -23.34 -2.80 2.91
C ARG A 2 -23.01 -4.29 2.95
N ALA A 3 -21.75 -4.63 2.74
CA ALA A 3 -21.27 -5.99 2.91
C ALA A 3 -20.09 -6.05 3.88
N TRP A 4 -20.08 -7.08 4.71
CA TRP A 4 -19.15 -7.25 5.80
C TRP A 4 -18.55 -8.63 5.77
N VAL A 5 -17.31 -8.73 6.23
CA VAL A 5 -16.73 -10.01 6.59
C VAL A 5 -16.74 -10.12 8.10
N VAL A 6 -17.27 -11.24 8.60
CA VAL A 6 -17.16 -11.62 10.02
C VAL A 6 -16.59 -13.02 10.11
N ARG A 7 -15.44 -13.18 10.76
CA ARG A 7 -14.74 -14.47 10.88
C ARG A 7 -15.18 -15.21 12.15
N ALA A 8 -15.29 -16.53 12.03
CA ALA A 8 -15.72 -17.41 13.12
C ALA A 8 -14.57 -17.91 14.02
N GLY A 9 -13.58 -17.05 14.28
CA GLY A 9 -12.38 -17.39 15.06
C GLY A 9 -11.24 -18.01 14.23
N ARG A 10 -10.09 -18.22 14.88
CA ARG A 10 -8.82 -18.59 14.23
C ARG A 10 -8.83 -20.03 13.73
N GLN A 11 -9.51 -20.93 14.44
CA GLN A 11 -9.70 -22.33 14.07
C GLN A 11 -11.15 -22.63 13.65
N GLY A 12 -11.96 -21.59 13.45
CA GLY A 12 -13.36 -21.74 13.03
C GLY A 12 -14.24 -22.22 14.18
N GLU A 13 -13.84 -21.92 15.41
CA GLU A 13 -14.46 -22.39 16.65
C GLU A 13 -15.96 -22.06 16.70
N ARG A 14 -16.39 -21.00 16.00
CA ARG A 14 -17.78 -20.50 15.97
C ARG A 14 -18.52 -20.87 14.69
N GLU A 15 -17.86 -21.52 13.72
CA GLU A 15 -18.41 -21.74 12.37
C GLU A 15 -19.64 -22.64 12.42
N ALA A 16 -19.54 -23.77 13.13
CA ALA A 16 -20.63 -24.73 13.24
C ALA A 16 -21.89 -24.10 13.87
N GLU A 17 -21.73 -23.39 14.98
CA GLU A 17 -22.85 -22.74 15.67
C GLU A 17 -23.44 -21.59 14.84
N ALA A 18 -22.58 -20.75 14.24
CA ALA A 18 -23.00 -19.66 13.36
C ALA A 18 -23.91 -20.16 12.22
N LEU A 19 -23.50 -21.24 11.54
CA LEU A 19 -24.26 -21.79 10.42
C LEU A 19 -25.52 -22.53 10.87
N GLN A 20 -25.45 -23.34 11.92
CA GLN A 20 -26.59 -24.15 12.38
C GLN A 20 -27.71 -23.31 13.01
N GLN A 21 -27.35 -22.26 13.75
CA GLN A 21 -28.31 -21.42 14.47
C GLN A 21 -28.71 -20.14 13.70
N GLY A 22 -28.16 -19.92 12.50
CA GLY A 22 -28.44 -18.71 11.73
C GLY A 22 -27.91 -17.45 12.41
N LEU A 23 -26.66 -17.51 12.87
CA LEU A 23 -26.00 -16.45 13.62
C LEU A 23 -24.71 -16.02 12.93
N VAL A 24 -24.29 -14.80 13.22
CA VAL A 24 -22.90 -14.38 13.11
C VAL A 24 -22.40 -14.02 14.51
N ILE A 25 -21.22 -14.51 14.87
CA ILE A 25 -20.71 -14.48 16.25
C ILE A 25 -19.38 -13.75 16.29
N ALA A 26 -19.29 -12.67 17.06
CA ALA A 26 -18.06 -11.94 17.33
C ALA A 26 -17.40 -12.48 18.62
N GLY A 27 -16.20 -13.02 18.49
CA GLY A 27 -15.53 -13.73 19.59
C GLY A 27 -14.54 -12.89 20.39
N TRP A 28 -15.04 -12.15 21.38
CA TRP A 28 -14.24 -11.43 22.37
C TRP A 28 -14.53 -11.96 23.79
N PRO A 29 -13.92 -13.10 24.19
CA PRO A 29 -14.09 -13.70 25.52
C PRO A 29 -13.76 -12.71 26.65
N GLY A 30 -14.51 -12.73 27.74
CA GLY A 30 -14.29 -11.81 28.88
C GLY A 30 -14.87 -10.40 28.71
N THR A 31 -15.30 -10.01 27.51
CA THR A 31 -16.01 -8.72 27.33
C THR A 31 -17.47 -8.80 27.80
N SER A 32 -17.92 -7.71 28.42
CA SER A 32 -19.30 -7.55 28.89
C SER A 32 -20.22 -7.07 27.78
N ASP A 33 -21.53 -7.05 28.05
CA ASP A 33 -22.53 -6.66 27.07
C ASP A 33 -22.31 -5.22 26.53
N LEU A 34 -22.20 -5.10 25.21
CA LEU A 34 -22.07 -3.84 24.48
C LEU A 34 -23.41 -3.14 24.21
N SER A 35 -24.56 -3.71 24.62
CA SER A 35 -25.89 -3.16 24.36
C SER A 35 -26.00 -1.69 24.80
N SER A 36 -25.43 -1.36 25.96
CA SER A 36 -25.49 -0.03 26.57
C SER A 36 -24.35 0.91 26.15
N SER A 37 -23.45 0.50 25.25
CA SER A 37 -22.35 1.35 24.78
C SER A 37 -22.87 2.47 23.88
N ALA A 38 -22.57 3.74 24.20
CA ALA A 38 -23.00 4.88 23.39
C ALA A 38 -22.06 5.14 22.19
N GLY A 39 -20.85 4.59 22.22
CA GLY A 39 -19.89 4.73 21.15
C GLY A 39 -18.52 4.17 21.49
N ARG A 40 -17.51 4.62 20.73
CA ARG A 40 -16.13 4.09 20.79
C ARG A 40 -15.53 4.08 22.19
N THR A 41 -15.73 5.14 22.97
CA THR A 41 -15.15 5.29 24.32
C THR A 41 -15.65 4.23 25.29
N ASP A 42 -16.96 3.91 25.27
CA ASP A 42 -17.53 2.89 26.15
C ASP A 42 -17.06 1.49 25.77
N ILE A 43 -17.02 1.18 24.47
CA ILE A 43 -16.51 -0.09 23.98
C ILE A 43 -15.03 -0.24 24.35
N ARG A 44 -14.23 0.82 24.21
CA ARG A 44 -12.82 0.79 24.60
C ARG A 44 -12.64 0.46 26.08
N ARG A 45 -13.45 1.07 26.95
CA ARG A 45 -13.44 0.76 28.38
C ARG A 45 -13.76 -0.71 28.65
N ILE A 46 -14.79 -1.26 27.98
CA ILE A 46 -15.17 -2.67 28.13
C ILE A 46 -14.03 -3.60 27.70
N VAL A 47 -13.39 -3.30 26.56
CA VAL A 47 -12.26 -4.10 26.06
C VAL A 47 -11.06 -4.00 26.99
N GLN A 48 -10.72 -2.81 27.48
CA GLN A 48 -9.59 -2.62 28.40
C GLN A 48 -9.80 -3.31 29.75
N ILE A 49 -11.03 -3.35 30.26
CA ILE A 49 -11.36 -4.12 31.47
C ILE A 49 -11.20 -5.62 31.24
N ALA A 50 -11.62 -6.12 30.07
CA ALA A 50 -11.52 -7.54 29.74
C ALA A 50 -10.07 -7.99 29.48
N TYR A 51 -9.23 -7.08 28.98
CA TYR A 51 -7.85 -7.36 28.61
C TYR A 51 -6.89 -6.28 29.12
N PRO A 52 -6.64 -6.22 30.44
CA PRO A 52 -5.85 -5.15 31.06
C PRO A 52 -4.37 -5.20 30.64
N ASP A 53 -3.87 -6.38 30.28
CA ASP A 53 -2.46 -6.61 29.94
C ASP A 53 -2.16 -6.42 28.44
N GLU A 54 -3.18 -6.09 27.64
CA GLU A 54 -3.03 -5.91 26.19
C GLU A 54 -2.61 -4.47 25.84
N ASN A 55 -1.78 -4.34 24.81
CA ASN A 55 -1.27 -3.03 24.40
C ASN A 55 -2.37 -2.13 23.78
N ASP A 56 -2.12 -0.83 23.82
CA ASP A 56 -3.10 0.19 23.41
C ASP A 56 -3.58 0.01 21.97
N TYR A 57 -2.69 -0.38 21.07
CA TYR A 57 -2.98 -0.65 19.68
C TYR A 57 -3.98 -1.81 19.52
N THR A 58 -3.73 -2.94 20.19
CA THR A 58 -4.61 -4.11 20.21
C THR A 58 -5.99 -3.73 20.72
N LEU A 59 -6.04 -2.99 21.84
CA LEU A 59 -7.27 -2.47 22.41
C LEU A 59 -8.01 -1.56 21.41
N ARG A 60 -7.31 -0.66 20.70
CA ARG A 60 -7.90 0.23 19.66
C ARG A 60 -8.48 -0.55 18.48
N ASN A 61 -7.77 -1.58 18.01
CA ASN A 61 -8.21 -2.43 16.91
C ASN A 61 -9.47 -3.22 17.29
N TRP A 62 -9.45 -3.90 18.44
CA TRP A 62 -10.59 -4.64 18.97
C TRP A 62 -11.80 -3.74 19.21
N THR A 63 -11.57 -2.55 19.77
CA THR A 63 -12.61 -1.51 19.92
C THR A 63 -13.25 -1.18 18.56
N GLY A 64 -12.45 -0.99 17.51
CA GLY A 64 -12.97 -0.68 16.17
C GLY A 64 -13.76 -1.83 15.54
N GLN A 65 -13.38 -3.08 15.81
CA GLN A 65 -14.12 -4.26 15.31
C GLN A 65 -15.44 -4.46 16.05
N LEU A 66 -15.44 -4.33 17.38
CA LEU A 66 -16.65 -4.39 18.19
C LEU A 66 -17.59 -3.20 17.94
N LEU A 67 -17.05 -2.00 17.70
CA LEU A 67 -17.83 -0.83 17.28
C LEU A 67 -18.56 -1.10 15.98
N ARG A 68 -17.85 -1.60 14.96
CA ARG A 68 -18.47 -2.00 13.68
C ARG A 68 -19.55 -3.04 13.88
N PHE A 69 -19.26 -4.09 14.65
CA PHE A 69 -20.20 -5.17 14.92
C PHE A 69 -21.45 -4.67 15.66
N ARG A 70 -21.30 -3.81 16.67
CA ARG A 70 -22.41 -3.31 17.51
C ARG A 70 -23.22 -2.19 16.85
N HIS A 71 -22.56 -1.22 16.24
CA HIS A 71 -23.16 0.05 15.81
C HIS A 71 -23.29 0.22 14.31
N GLU A 72 -22.40 -0.38 13.50
CA GLU A 72 -22.39 -0.11 12.05
C GLU A 72 -23.07 -1.18 11.19
N ILE A 73 -23.00 -2.46 11.58
CA ILE A 73 -23.72 -3.53 10.87
C ILE A 73 -25.22 -3.30 11.06
N ALA A 74 -25.94 -3.09 9.97
CA ALA A 74 -27.38 -2.82 9.98
C ALA A 74 -28.19 -4.05 9.56
N LEU A 75 -29.51 -3.99 9.78
CA LEU A 75 -30.45 -4.92 9.14
C LEU A 75 -30.31 -4.82 7.62
N ASP A 76 -30.56 -5.92 6.93
CA ASP A 76 -30.39 -6.10 5.47
C ASP A 76 -28.96 -6.02 4.92
N ASP A 77 -27.94 -5.76 5.75
CA ASP A 77 -26.55 -5.88 5.31
C ASP A 77 -26.17 -7.34 5.01
N LEU A 78 -25.17 -7.53 4.16
CA LEU A 78 -24.65 -8.84 3.80
C LEU A 78 -23.46 -9.21 4.69
N ILE A 79 -23.41 -10.46 5.13
CA ILE A 79 -22.27 -11.07 5.81
C ILE A 79 -21.67 -12.13 4.90
N ALA A 80 -20.37 -12.02 4.65
CA ALA A 80 -19.53 -13.09 4.12
C ALA A 80 -18.72 -13.71 5.27
N LEU A 81 -18.89 -15.00 5.50
CA LEU A 81 -18.15 -15.79 6.48
C LEU A 81 -17.17 -16.73 5.75
N PRO A 82 -15.85 -16.47 5.84
CA PRO A 82 -14.83 -17.40 5.36
C PRO A 82 -14.80 -18.63 6.26
N ARG A 83 -14.82 -19.82 5.65
CA ARG A 83 -14.86 -21.11 6.35
C ARG A 83 -13.51 -21.82 6.34
N MET A 84 -13.28 -22.70 7.31
CA MET A 84 -12.01 -23.44 7.42
C MET A 84 -11.75 -24.44 6.30
N ASN A 85 -12.82 -24.91 5.65
CA ASN A 85 -12.71 -25.75 4.45
C ASN A 85 -12.36 -24.98 3.18
N GLY A 86 -12.10 -23.67 3.29
CA GLY A 86 -11.76 -22.79 2.17
C GLY A 86 -12.96 -22.26 1.38
N GLN A 87 -14.19 -22.58 1.76
CA GLN A 87 -15.41 -22.05 1.15
C GLN A 87 -15.90 -20.78 1.87
N TYR A 88 -16.94 -20.16 1.33
CA TYR A 88 -17.62 -19.02 1.95
C TYR A 88 -19.09 -19.31 2.21
N ALA A 89 -19.60 -18.78 3.32
CA ALA A 89 -21.02 -18.61 3.54
C ALA A 89 -21.41 -17.14 3.33
N ILE A 90 -22.53 -16.89 2.65
CA ILE A 90 -23.10 -15.55 2.48
C ILE A 90 -24.52 -15.56 3.03
N GLY A 91 -24.84 -14.56 3.82
CA GLY A 91 -26.16 -14.39 4.40
C GLY A 91 -26.51 -12.93 4.61
N ARG A 92 -27.79 -12.69 4.91
CA ARG A 92 -28.32 -11.36 5.19
C ARG A 92 -28.60 -11.18 6.68
N VAL A 93 -28.21 -10.04 7.24
CA VAL A 93 -28.49 -9.70 8.64
C VAL A 93 -30.00 -9.47 8.81
N ILE A 94 -30.62 -10.25 9.71
CA ILE A 94 -32.07 -10.20 10.01
C ILE A 94 -32.36 -9.85 11.48
N GLY A 95 -31.32 -9.60 12.27
CA GLY A 95 -31.47 -9.21 13.67
C GLY A 95 -30.45 -8.16 14.08
N GLU A 96 -30.86 -7.32 15.03
CA GLU A 96 -29.96 -6.40 15.71
C GLU A 96 -28.92 -7.15 16.54
N TYR A 97 -27.93 -6.40 17.04
CA TYR A 97 -26.98 -6.93 17.99
C TYR A 97 -27.70 -7.46 19.24
N ALA A 98 -27.29 -8.64 19.72
CA ALA A 98 -27.72 -9.20 20.99
C ALA A 98 -26.54 -9.82 21.74
N TYR A 99 -26.65 -9.86 23.06
CA TYR A 99 -25.69 -10.51 23.95
C TYR A 99 -26.32 -11.72 24.63
N ARG A 100 -25.68 -12.88 24.49
CA ARG A 100 -26.11 -14.16 25.09
C ARG A 100 -25.28 -14.46 26.32
N SER A 101 -25.72 -14.00 27.49
CA SER A 101 -25.02 -14.25 28.75
C SER A 101 -24.97 -15.73 29.16
N ASP A 102 -25.89 -16.53 28.62
CA ASP A 102 -26.02 -17.98 28.82
C ASP A 102 -25.10 -18.81 27.90
N ALA A 103 -24.47 -18.19 26.90
CA ALA A 103 -23.55 -18.87 25.98
C ALA A 103 -22.11 -18.91 26.51
N ASP A 104 -21.33 -19.85 25.97
CA ASP A 104 -19.91 -20.00 26.26
C ASP A 104 -19.13 -18.71 26.01
N ASP A 105 -18.06 -18.51 26.78
CA ASP A 105 -17.24 -17.33 26.66
C ASP A 105 -16.60 -17.23 25.26
N GLY A 106 -16.79 -16.09 24.59
CA GLY A 106 -16.46 -15.92 23.17
C GLY A 106 -17.56 -16.29 22.16
N MET A 107 -18.75 -16.70 22.61
CA MET A 107 -19.94 -16.91 21.75
C MET A 107 -21.08 -15.90 22.02
N ARG A 108 -20.82 -14.90 22.86
CA ARG A 108 -21.88 -14.07 23.46
C ARG A 108 -22.35 -12.93 22.59
N HIS A 109 -21.48 -12.33 21.77
CA HIS A 109 -21.86 -11.22 20.89
C HIS A 109 -22.36 -11.76 19.56
N ILE A 110 -23.66 -11.58 19.29
CA ILE A 110 -24.31 -12.17 18.13
C ILE A 110 -25.12 -11.16 17.32
N ARG A 111 -25.33 -11.50 16.06
CA ARG A 111 -26.44 -11.00 15.24
C ARG A 111 -27.10 -12.17 14.52
N ARG A 112 -28.40 -12.09 14.27
CA ARG A 112 -29.11 -13.11 13.48
C ARG A 112 -28.87 -12.87 12.00
N VAL A 113 -28.58 -13.96 11.28
CA VAL A 113 -28.29 -13.96 9.84
C VAL A 113 -29.12 -15.05 9.16
N ALA A 114 -29.84 -14.68 8.11
CA ALA A 114 -30.43 -15.62 7.17
C ALA A 114 -29.34 -16.03 6.16
N TRP A 115 -28.70 -17.18 6.41
CA TRP A 115 -27.73 -17.74 5.47
C TRP A 115 -28.44 -18.16 4.18
N ALA A 116 -28.00 -17.58 3.06
CA ALA A 116 -28.54 -17.90 1.74
C ALA A 116 -27.75 -19.05 1.12
N GLU A 117 -26.43 -18.97 1.15
CA GLU A 117 -25.52 -20.01 0.66
C GLU A 117 -24.42 -20.24 1.68
N THR A 118 -24.10 -21.50 1.99
CA THR A 118 -23.12 -21.83 3.07
C THR A 118 -21.87 -22.56 2.58
N GLY A 119 -21.82 -22.93 1.31
CA GLY A 119 -20.74 -23.75 0.73
C GLY A 119 -20.18 -23.20 -0.57
N LEU A 120 -20.15 -21.87 -0.75
CA LEU A 120 -19.68 -21.25 -1.98
C LEU A 120 -18.19 -21.53 -2.19
N PRO A 121 -17.80 -22.24 -3.28
CA PRO A 121 -16.40 -22.47 -3.57
C PRO A 121 -15.67 -21.16 -3.93
N ARG A 122 -14.34 -21.12 -3.77
CA ARG A 122 -13.57 -19.89 -4.00
C ARG A 122 -13.67 -19.37 -5.43
N ASP A 123 -13.73 -20.27 -6.41
CA ASP A 123 -13.83 -19.94 -7.84
C ASP A 123 -15.15 -19.25 -8.22
N THR A 124 -16.14 -19.21 -7.31
CA THR A 124 -17.37 -18.44 -7.49
C THR A 124 -17.09 -16.93 -7.54
N PHE A 125 -16.02 -16.48 -6.90
CA PHE A 125 -15.65 -15.08 -6.79
C PHE A 125 -14.48 -14.78 -7.73
N ARG A 126 -14.50 -13.61 -8.38
CA ARG A 126 -13.36 -13.15 -9.18
C ARG A 126 -12.15 -12.84 -8.28
N PRO A 127 -10.92 -12.90 -8.81
CA PRO A 127 -9.69 -12.79 -8.02
C PRO A 127 -9.60 -11.53 -7.14
N ASP A 128 -10.15 -10.42 -7.58
CA ASP A 128 -10.09 -9.14 -6.86
C ASP A 128 -11.06 -9.09 -5.65
N LEU A 129 -12.25 -9.68 -5.79
CA LEU A 129 -13.19 -9.82 -4.68
C LEU A 129 -12.69 -10.87 -3.69
N LEU A 130 -12.10 -11.98 -4.17
CA LEU A 130 -11.42 -12.96 -3.31
C LEU A 130 -10.32 -12.34 -2.48
N GLN A 131 -9.50 -11.46 -3.07
CA GLN A 131 -8.45 -10.75 -2.36
C GLN A 131 -9.04 -9.86 -1.26
N SER A 132 -10.15 -9.16 -1.55
CA SER A 132 -10.84 -8.31 -0.59
C SER A 132 -11.46 -9.11 0.58
N LEU A 133 -12.04 -10.28 0.28
CA LEU A 133 -12.56 -11.25 1.26
C LEU A 133 -11.44 -11.87 2.13
N GLY A 134 -10.20 -11.88 1.63
CA GLY A 134 -9.03 -12.44 2.29
C GLY A 134 -8.38 -11.56 3.37
N SER A 135 -8.88 -10.34 3.64
CA SER A 135 -8.30 -9.43 4.64
C SER A 135 -8.32 -10.00 6.06
N LEU A 136 -7.26 -9.77 6.85
CA LEU A 136 -7.00 -10.46 8.13
C LEU A 136 -7.88 -10.02 9.32
N LEU A 137 -8.65 -8.94 9.18
CA LEU A 137 -9.52 -8.48 10.28
C LEU A 137 -10.69 -9.46 10.52
N THR A 138 -11.14 -9.54 11.77
CA THR A 138 -12.27 -10.40 12.17
C THR A 138 -13.60 -9.77 11.76
N VAL A 139 -13.75 -8.45 11.93
CA VAL A 139 -14.94 -7.68 11.49
C VAL A 139 -14.49 -6.49 10.66
N PHE A 140 -14.85 -6.47 9.38
CA PHE A 140 -14.56 -5.34 8.49
C PHE A 140 -15.56 -5.24 7.33
N GLU A 141 -15.65 -4.04 6.76
CA GLU A 141 -16.51 -3.75 5.62
C GLU A 141 -15.79 -3.96 4.28
N LEU A 142 -16.50 -4.52 3.31
CA LEU A 142 -16.07 -4.61 1.92
C LEU A 142 -16.49 -3.35 1.14
N ARG A 143 -15.65 -2.31 1.18
CA ARG A 143 -15.94 -1.00 0.53
C ARG A 143 -15.54 -0.91 -0.94
N ARG A 144 -14.56 -1.71 -1.38
CA ARG A 144 -13.92 -1.55 -2.69
C ARG A 144 -14.68 -2.30 -3.78
N PHE A 145 -14.58 -1.80 -5.01
CA PHE A 145 -15.01 -2.48 -6.24
C PHE A 145 -16.46 -3.01 -6.21
N ASP A 146 -17.35 -2.26 -5.54
CA ASP A 146 -18.78 -2.55 -5.46
C ASP A 146 -19.10 -3.96 -4.90
N ALA A 147 -18.29 -4.40 -3.94
CA ALA A 147 -18.37 -5.74 -3.35
C ALA A 147 -19.77 -6.08 -2.80
N ALA A 148 -20.51 -5.12 -2.25
CA ALA A 148 -21.85 -5.35 -1.73
C ALA A 148 -22.84 -5.79 -2.82
N ARG A 149 -22.86 -5.10 -3.97
CA ARG A 149 -23.69 -5.51 -5.12
C ARG A 149 -23.26 -6.87 -5.67
N ARG A 150 -21.95 -7.12 -5.75
CA ARG A 150 -21.40 -8.38 -6.27
C ARG A 150 -21.78 -9.57 -5.39
N LEU A 151 -21.67 -9.43 -4.07
CA LEU A 151 -22.10 -10.47 -3.13
C LEU A 151 -23.62 -10.69 -3.16
N ALA A 152 -24.41 -9.64 -3.37
CA ALA A 152 -25.86 -9.78 -3.56
C ALA A 152 -26.18 -10.64 -4.80
N GLN A 153 -25.49 -10.42 -5.93
CA GLN A 153 -25.70 -11.20 -7.16
C GLN A 153 -25.21 -12.65 -7.04
N VAL A 154 -24.10 -12.88 -6.34
CA VAL A 154 -23.65 -14.24 -6.00
C VAL A 154 -24.71 -14.95 -5.15
N MET A 155 -25.28 -14.25 -4.16
CA MET A 155 -26.33 -14.76 -3.29
C MET A 155 -27.64 -15.10 -4.05
N GLU A 156 -27.92 -14.39 -5.14
CA GLU A 156 -29.05 -14.64 -6.05
C GLU A 156 -28.76 -15.74 -7.09
N GLY A 157 -27.56 -16.34 -7.07
CA GLY A 157 -27.16 -17.42 -7.98
C GLY A 157 -26.67 -16.96 -9.36
N SER A 158 -26.47 -15.65 -9.57
CA SER A 158 -26.01 -15.07 -10.84
C SER A 158 -24.48 -15.11 -11.02
N GLY A 159 -23.74 -15.60 -10.02
CA GLY A 159 -22.27 -15.58 -9.97
C GLY A 159 -21.70 -14.19 -9.70
N ASP A 160 -20.37 -14.07 -9.58
CA ASP A 160 -19.72 -12.77 -9.39
C ASP A 160 -19.63 -12.01 -10.73
N PRO A 161 -20.37 -10.89 -10.90
CA PRO A 161 -20.40 -10.12 -12.15
C PRO A 161 -19.06 -9.44 -12.46
N GLY A 162 -18.13 -9.37 -11.50
CA GLY A 162 -16.91 -8.59 -11.61
C GLY A 162 -17.10 -7.11 -11.27
N ARG A 163 -16.07 -6.32 -11.55
CA ARG A 163 -16.07 -4.89 -11.24
C ARG A 163 -17.12 -4.16 -12.08
N PRO A 164 -17.66 -3.03 -11.61
CA PRO A 164 -18.52 -2.17 -12.44
C PRO A 164 -17.85 -1.74 -13.76
N GLU A 165 -16.51 -1.63 -13.75
CA GLU A 165 -15.67 -1.31 -14.91
C GLU A 165 -15.49 -2.50 -15.88
N ASP A 166 -15.81 -3.72 -15.47
CA ASP A 166 -15.81 -4.94 -16.29
C ASP A 166 -17.11 -5.09 -17.13
N GLY A 167 -17.94 -4.05 -17.21
CA GLY A 167 -19.19 -4.06 -17.98
C GLY A 167 -18.97 -4.50 -19.43
N GLU A 168 -19.92 -5.26 -19.99
CA GLU A 168 -19.80 -5.89 -21.31
C GLU A 168 -19.20 -4.94 -22.37
N PRO A 169 -18.21 -5.39 -23.17
CA PRO A 169 -17.64 -4.58 -24.24
C PRO A 169 -18.74 -4.14 -25.20
N GLY A 170 -18.87 -2.82 -25.37
CA GLY A 170 -19.82 -2.23 -26.31
C GLY A 170 -19.38 -2.49 -27.74
N ALA A 171 -20.13 -3.35 -28.44
CA ALA A 171 -19.99 -3.70 -29.86
C ALA A 171 -18.68 -4.42 -30.25
N SER A 172 -18.81 -5.55 -30.95
CA SER A 172 -17.71 -6.18 -31.66
C SER A 172 -17.33 -5.28 -32.84
N PHE A 173 -16.16 -4.65 -32.78
CA PHE A 173 -15.61 -3.88 -33.89
C PHE A 173 -15.00 -4.83 -34.93
N GLU A 174 -15.47 -4.78 -36.18
CA GLU A 174 -14.92 -5.57 -37.29
C GLU A 174 -13.71 -4.88 -37.95
N GLY A 175 -13.54 -3.56 -37.74
CA GLY A 175 -12.42 -2.81 -38.28
C GLY A 175 -12.21 -1.43 -37.64
N ARG A 176 -11.00 -0.86 -37.83
CA ARG A 176 -10.57 0.43 -37.27
C ARG A 176 -11.54 1.57 -37.58
N ARG A 177 -12.11 1.59 -38.79
CA ARG A 177 -13.08 2.61 -39.23
C ARG A 177 -14.34 2.64 -38.35
N GLN A 178 -14.87 1.47 -37.99
CA GLN A 178 -16.05 1.37 -37.13
C GLN A 178 -15.77 1.89 -35.72
N LEU A 179 -14.57 1.59 -35.20
CA LEU A 179 -14.11 2.11 -33.91
C LEU A 179 -14.02 3.64 -33.91
N PHE A 180 -13.47 4.22 -34.98
CA PHE A 180 -13.29 5.67 -35.11
C PHE A 180 -14.62 6.40 -35.31
N ASP A 181 -15.50 5.86 -36.16
CA ASP A 181 -16.82 6.43 -36.42
C ASP A 181 -17.68 6.41 -35.14
N GLN A 182 -17.60 5.35 -34.33
CA GLN A 182 -18.31 5.28 -33.05
C GLN A 182 -17.74 6.24 -32.00
N ALA A 183 -16.41 6.39 -31.92
CA ALA A 183 -15.78 7.33 -31.00
C ALA A 183 -16.22 8.78 -31.29
N ARG A 184 -16.33 9.14 -32.58
CA ARG A 184 -16.80 10.46 -33.03
C ARG A 184 -18.31 10.65 -32.83
N ALA A 185 -19.10 9.61 -33.08
CA ALA A 185 -20.55 9.66 -32.87
C ALA A 185 -20.90 9.88 -31.39
N HIS A 186 -20.12 9.30 -30.47
CA HIS A 186 -20.28 9.50 -29.03
C HIS A 186 -19.98 10.93 -28.58
N GLU A 187 -18.94 11.58 -29.10
CA GLU A 187 -18.63 13.00 -28.81
C GLU A 187 -19.75 13.93 -29.30
N GLY A 188 -20.35 13.65 -30.46
CA GLY A 188 -21.50 14.38 -30.99
C GLY A 188 -22.80 14.19 -30.22
N GLY A 189 -22.79 13.51 -29.06
CA GLY A 189 -23.95 13.23 -28.23
C GLY A 189 -24.87 12.12 -28.76
N THR A 190 -24.50 11.47 -29.86
CA THR A 190 -25.30 10.45 -30.54
C THR A 190 -24.52 9.14 -30.69
N GLY A 191 -24.43 8.34 -29.63
CA GLY A 191 -23.79 7.02 -29.74
C GLY A 191 -23.36 6.41 -28.41
N ARG A 192 -23.11 5.10 -28.40
CA ARG A 192 -22.51 4.40 -27.25
C ARG A 192 -21.00 4.65 -27.22
N PRO A 193 -20.37 4.72 -26.03
CA PRO A 193 -18.92 4.89 -25.92
C PRO A 193 -18.19 3.74 -26.64
N ALA A 194 -17.10 4.07 -27.33
CA ALA A 194 -16.31 3.11 -28.08
C ALA A 194 -15.39 2.31 -27.14
N LYS A 195 -15.98 1.32 -26.44
CA LYS A 195 -15.31 0.48 -25.43
C LYS A 195 -14.93 -0.89 -26.00
N LEU A 196 -13.68 -1.29 -25.84
CA LEU A 196 -13.16 -2.59 -26.26
C LEU A 196 -12.02 -3.07 -25.37
N THR A 197 -11.66 -4.36 -25.44
CA THR A 197 -10.49 -4.88 -24.74
C THR A 197 -9.20 -4.47 -25.45
N ILE A 198 -8.08 -4.41 -24.71
CA ILE A 198 -6.75 -4.18 -25.28
C ILE A 198 -6.42 -5.24 -26.33
N ARG A 199 -6.80 -6.51 -26.09
CA ARG A 199 -6.68 -7.62 -27.05
C ARG A 199 -7.38 -7.28 -28.36
N LYS A 200 -8.64 -6.84 -28.27
CA LYS A 200 -9.42 -6.47 -29.46
C LYS A 200 -8.82 -5.24 -30.16
N LEU A 201 -8.31 -4.27 -29.40
CA LEU A 201 -7.61 -3.12 -29.97
C LEU A 201 -6.36 -3.54 -30.74
N LEU A 202 -5.54 -4.47 -30.22
CA LEU A 202 -4.37 -5.01 -30.92
C LEU A 202 -4.78 -5.79 -32.18
N GLU A 203 -5.82 -6.62 -32.10
CA GLU A 203 -6.37 -7.39 -33.23
C GLU A 203 -6.80 -6.48 -34.39
N LEU A 204 -7.43 -5.33 -34.10
CA LEU A 204 -7.84 -4.36 -35.13
C LEU A 204 -6.66 -3.79 -35.94
N TRP A 205 -5.44 -3.88 -35.41
CA TRP A 205 -4.18 -3.50 -36.07
C TRP A 205 -3.36 -4.71 -36.54
N GLY A 206 -3.91 -5.92 -36.46
CA GLY A 206 -3.21 -7.17 -36.80
C GLY A 206 -1.99 -7.42 -35.91
N ALA A 207 -1.98 -6.90 -34.68
CA ALA A 207 -0.94 -7.14 -33.70
C ALA A 207 -1.35 -8.31 -32.78
N GLU A 208 -0.49 -9.33 -32.68
CA GLU A 208 -0.69 -10.45 -31.76
C GLU A 208 -0.16 -10.16 -30.34
N ARG A 209 0.74 -9.16 -30.22
CA ARG A 209 1.43 -8.83 -28.97
C ARG A 209 1.48 -7.31 -28.75
N ARG A 210 1.46 -6.92 -27.47
CA ARG A 210 1.70 -5.54 -27.03
C ARG A 210 3.20 -5.27 -26.91
N ASP A 211 3.86 -5.08 -28.04
CA ASP A 211 5.27 -4.71 -28.13
C ASP A 211 5.45 -3.24 -28.54
N ALA A 212 6.66 -2.70 -28.37
CA ALA A 212 6.96 -1.29 -28.66
C ALA A 212 6.59 -0.86 -30.11
N PRO A 213 6.85 -1.67 -31.16
CA PRO A 213 6.42 -1.34 -32.52
C PRO A 213 4.90 -1.28 -32.69
N SER A 214 4.16 -2.24 -32.12
CA SER A 214 2.71 -2.29 -32.22
C SER A 214 2.06 -1.14 -31.45
N VAL A 215 2.57 -0.82 -30.27
CA VAL A 215 2.14 0.32 -29.45
C VAL A 215 2.35 1.63 -30.21
N ALA A 216 3.56 1.86 -30.74
CA ALA A 216 3.87 3.09 -31.47
C ALA A 216 3.00 3.27 -32.73
N ARG A 217 2.68 2.17 -33.43
CA ARG A 217 1.80 2.18 -34.60
C ARG A 217 0.35 2.50 -34.22
N ILE A 218 -0.19 1.84 -33.19
CA ILE A 218 -1.58 2.05 -32.75
C ILE A 218 -1.77 3.46 -32.21
N GLN A 219 -0.82 3.94 -31.40
CA GLN A 219 -0.88 5.29 -30.85
C GLN A 219 -0.87 6.34 -31.98
N ARG A 220 0.04 6.20 -32.95
CA ARG A 220 0.11 7.10 -34.11
C ARG A 220 -1.19 7.13 -34.91
N ASP A 221 -1.75 5.96 -35.24
CA ASP A 221 -3.00 5.88 -36.00
C ASP A 221 -4.19 6.50 -35.23
N LEU A 222 -4.23 6.39 -33.90
CA LEU A 222 -5.22 7.07 -33.07
C LEU A 222 -5.01 8.59 -33.09
N ASP A 223 -3.77 9.06 -32.95
CA ASP A 223 -3.45 10.49 -32.98
C ASP A 223 -3.77 11.14 -34.34
N ASP A 224 -3.40 10.47 -35.43
CA ASP A 224 -3.71 10.90 -36.81
C ASP A 224 -5.23 10.99 -37.04
N ALA A 225 -6.01 10.17 -36.32
CA ALA A 225 -7.46 10.20 -36.34
C ALA A 225 -8.08 11.23 -35.37
N GLY A 226 -7.26 11.92 -34.57
CA GLY A 226 -7.70 12.85 -33.52
C GLY A 226 -8.37 12.13 -32.35
N LEU A 227 -7.96 10.90 -32.04
CA LEU A 227 -8.54 10.06 -31.01
C LEU A 227 -7.53 9.74 -29.90
N LEU A 228 -8.03 9.44 -28.72
CA LEU A 228 -7.24 9.02 -27.56
C LEU A 228 -7.87 7.79 -26.90
N CYS A 229 -7.02 7.01 -26.23
CA CYS A 229 -7.40 5.79 -25.54
C CYS A 229 -7.33 6.01 -24.02
N VAL A 230 -8.44 5.81 -23.31
CA VAL A 230 -8.54 5.98 -21.85
C VAL A 230 -9.16 4.74 -21.21
N PRO A 231 -8.47 4.10 -20.24
CA PRO A 231 -7.05 4.29 -19.89
C PRO A 231 -6.11 3.97 -21.07
N LEU A 232 -4.81 4.27 -20.93
CA LEU A 232 -3.82 3.94 -21.96
C LEU A 232 -3.77 2.43 -22.17
N PHE A 233 -3.82 1.95 -23.42
CA PHE A 233 -3.75 0.51 -23.72
C PHE A 233 -2.36 -0.11 -23.45
N THR A 234 -1.36 0.72 -23.17
CA THR A 234 -0.05 0.30 -22.64
C THR A 234 -0.14 -0.18 -21.19
N GLU A 235 -1.20 0.20 -20.47
CA GLU A 235 -1.43 -0.15 -19.08
C GLU A 235 -2.45 -1.30 -18.99
N GLY A 236 -2.41 -2.09 -17.92
CA GLY A 236 -3.34 -3.21 -17.71
C GLY A 236 -3.00 -4.49 -18.47
N THR A 237 -3.90 -5.47 -18.40
CA THR A 237 -3.82 -6.80 -19.05
C THR A 237 -4.47 -6.77 -20.44
N LEU A 238 -4.23 -7.77 -21.29
CA LEU A 238 -4.87 -7.85 -22.62
C LEU A 238 -6.40 -7.83 -22.57
N ASP A 239 -6.99 -8.30 -21.47
CA ASP A 239 -8.44 -8.33 -21.31
C ASP A 239 -8.99 -7.08 -20.60
N SER A 240 -8.11 -6.12 -20.23
CA SER A 240 -8.54 -4.82 -19.71
C SER A 240 -9.29 -4.02 -20.77
N ILE A 241 -10.32 -3.29 -20.34
CA ILE A 241 -11.17 -2.48 -21.22
C ILE A 241 -10.59 -1.08 -21.34
N VAL A 242 -10.56 -0.58 -22.56
CA VAL A 242 -10.21 0.79 -22.89
C VAL A 242 -11.34 1.45 -23.67
N THR A 243 -11.43 2.77 -23.56
CA THR A 243 -12.39 3.60 -24.30
C THR A 243 -11.64 4.47 -25.28
N VAL A 244 -12.05 4.47 -26.55
CA VAL A 244 -11.54 5.40 -27.56
C VAL A 244 -12.46 6.61 -27.63
N LEU A 245 -11.88 7.81 -27.46
CA LEU A 245 -12.57 9.09 -27.40
C LEU A 245 -11.94 10.07 -28.39
N VAL A 246 -12.66 11.12 -28.78
CA VAL A 246 -12.09 12.21 -29.57
C VAL A 246 -11.23 13.11 -28.68
N ALA A 247 -10.07 13.54 -29.20
CA ALA A 247 -9.18 14.45 -28.52
C ALA A 247 -9.73 15.89 -28.61
N GLY A 248 -10.19 16.44 -27.48
CA GLY A 248 -10.94 17.70 -27.43
C GLY A 248 -10.20 18.95 -27.95
N ALA A 249 -10.99 19.82 -28.59
CA ALA A 249 -10.70 21.19 -29.05
C ALA A 249 -10.73 22.22 -27.89
N GLU A 250 -10.20 23.43 -28.15
CA GLU A 250 -9.96 24.54 -27.20
C GLU A 250 -11.20 25.08 -26.43
N PRO A 251 -11.01 25.72 -25.26
CA PRO A 251 -12.09 26.15 -24.35
C PRO A 251 -12.81 27.44 -24.79
N ALA A 252 -14.06 27.59 -24.34
CA ALA A 252 -14.82 28.85 -24.40
C ALA A 252 -14.49 29.79 -23.20
N GLU A 253 -14.84 31.08 -23.35
CA GLU A 253 -14.46 32.21 -22.48
C GLU A 253 -14.95 32.16 -21.01
N ASP A 254 -15.67 31.12 -20.57
CA ASP A 254 -16.24 31.03 -19.21
C ASP A 254 -15.55 30.02 -18.28
N GLY A 255 -14.46 29.38 -18.73
CA GLY A 255 -13.51 28.75 -17.81
C GLY A 255 -13.96 27.45 -17.14
N SER A 256 -14.70 26.58 -17.83
CA SER A 256 -14.86 25.16 -17.44
C SER A 256 -14.74 24.26 -18.69
N SER A 257 -14.10 23.07 -18.73
CA SER A 257 -13.51 22.18 -17.72
C SER A 257 -12.55 21.13 -18.37
N GLN A 258 -11.68 20.54 -17.52
CA GLN A 258 -11.20 19.14 -17.44
C GLN A 258 -10.13 18.52 -18.40
N ILE A 259 -9.03 18.08 -17.76
CA ILE A 259 -8.42 16.73 -17.79
C ILE A 259 -7.53 16.33 -19.00
N THR A 260 -6.23 16.23 -18.69
CA THR A 260 -5.18 15.40 -19.33
C THR A 260 -4.51 15.89 -20.62
N ARG A 261 -3.51 16.76 -20.46
CA ARG A 261 -2.25 16.79 -21.24
C ARG A 261 -1.16 17.06 -20.19
N ILE A 262 -0.12 16.27 -19.99
CA ILE A 262 0.99 16.04 -20.91
C ILE A 262 1.61 14.67 -20.53
N ALA A 263 1.11 13.60 -21.16
CA ALA A 263 1.91 12.42 -21.44
C ALA A 263 2.42 12.60 -22.87
N ARG A 264 3.43 13.46 -23.06
CA ARG A 264 4.17 13.61 -24.33
C ARG A 264 5.36 14.57 -24.20
N SER A 265 6.46 14.05 -23.66
CA SER A 265 7.78 14.34 -24.22
C SER A 265 8.74 13.24 -23.80
N ALA A 266 8.57 12.06 -24.39
CA ALA A 266 9.58 11.00 -24.32
C ALA A 266 9.61 10.26 -25.66
N THR A 267 10.30 10.84 -26.64
CA THR A 267 11.00 10.07 -27.66
C THR A 267 12.16 10.89 -28.22
N VAL A 268 13.39 10.63 -27.78
CA VAL A 268 14.60 10.85 -28.58
C VAL A 268 15.56 9.68 -28.37
N ASN A 269 16.02 9.12 -29.50
CA ASN A 269 16.98 8.03 -29.64
C ASN A 269 18.40 8.38 -29.11
N PRO A 270 19.22 7.40 -28.71
CA PRO A 270 20.61 7.62 -28.32
C PRO A 270 21.54 7.45 -29.53
N THR A 271 22.31 8.48 -29.90
CA THR A 271 23.63 8.26 -30.54
C THR A 271 24.53 9.50 -30.50
N ASN A 272 25.75 9.28 -30.01
CA ASN A 272 27.00 10.06 -30.12
C ASN A 272 27.06 11.49 -29.55
N LEU A 273 27.82 11.65 -28.46
CA LEU A 273 29.20 12.19 -28.53
C LEU A 273 29.93 12.11 -27.18
N THR A 274 31.24 11.95 -27.31
CA THR A 274 32.27 11.63 -26.34
C THR A 274 32.74 12.83 -25.50
N ALA A 275 32.97 12.56 -24.21
CA ALA A 275 34.04 13.02 -23.32
C ALA A 275 34.46 14.52 -23.32
N SER A 276 34.28 15.20 -22.17
CA SER A 276 35.39 15.59 -21.28
C SER A 276 34.91 16.23 -19.97
N SER A 277 35.17 15.53 -18.86
CA SER A 277 35.58 15.98 -17.51
C SER A 277 34.98 17.25 -16.87
N SER A 278 34.18 17.06 -15.83
CA SER A 278 34.46 17.55 -14.46
C SER A 278 33.50 16.90 -13.46
N GLU A 279 34.06 16.25 -12.44
CA GLU A 279 33.40 15.58 -11.32
C GLU A 279 32.79 16.62 -10.35
N ASP A 280 31.49 16.52 -10.04
CA ASP A 280 30.98 16.16 -8.69
C ASP A 280 29.45 16.42 -8.53
N ASP A 281 28.80 15.37 -8.01
CA ASP A 281 27.51 15.27 -7.29
C ASP A 281 26.16 15.52 -7.99
N GLU A 282 25.72 14.50 -8.76
CA GLU A 282 24.32 14.30 -9.16
C GLU A 282 23.86 12.88 -8.74
N VAL A 283 22.83 12.80 -7.88
CA VAL A 283 22.30 11.54 -7.36
C VAL A 283 21.32 10.94 -8.37
N ASP A 284 21.55 9.68 -8.73
CA ASP A 284 21.05 8.99 -9.91
C ASP A 284 19.53 8.68 -9.88
N SER A 285 18.78 9.30 -10.78
CA SER A 285 17.33 9.11 -11.00
C SER A 285 16.95 7.67 -11.41
N ALA A 286 17.91 6.85 -11.83
CA ALA A 286 17.69 5.44 -12.15
C ALA A 286 17.52 4.55 -10.90
N GLU A 287 18.12 4.92 -9.76
CA GLU A 287 17.96 4.15 -8.52
C GLU A 287 16.54 4.24 -7.95
N MET A 288 15.87 5.39 -8.11
CA MET A 288 14.53 5.61 -7.56
C MET A 288 13.46 4.78 -8.29
N SER A 289 13.56 4.64 -9.62
CA SER A 289 12.66 3.76 -10.40
C SER A 289 12.87 2.29 -10.02
N GLY A 290 14.12 1.87 -9.80
CA GLY A 290 14.45 0.52 -9.33
C GLY A 290 13.97 0.24 -7.90
N VAL A 291 14.00 1.24 -7.02
CA VAL A 291 13.46 1.15 -5.65
C VAL A 291 11.93 1.06 -5.67
N VAL A 292 11.23 1.87 -6.48
CA VAL A 292 9.76 1.81 -6.62
C VAL A 292 9.30 0.48 -7.21
N GLU A 293 10.05 -0.09 -8.16
CA GLU A 293 9.74 -1.39 -8.76
C GLU A 293 10.07 -2.57 -7.80
N ARG A 294 11.14 -2.46 -7.00
CA ARG A 294 11.46 -3.43 -5.93
C ARG A 294 10.48 -3.36 -4.77
N VAL A 295 10.02 -2.17 -4.37
CA VAL A 295 8.95 -1.96 -3.38
C VAL A 295 7.63 -2.54 -3.88
N SER A 296 7.32 -2.35 -5.17
CA SER A 296 6.15 -2.96 -5.81
C SER A 296 6.25 -4.49 -5.92
N MET A 297 7.45 -5.04 -6.13
CA MET A 297 7.69 -6.49 -6.13
C MET A 297 7.69 -7.10 -4.72
N ALA A 298 8.24 -6.42 -3.71
CA ALA A 298 8.18 -6.84 -2.31
C ALA A 298 6.73 -6.84 -1.80
N ALA A 299 5.94 -5.83 -2.17
CA ALA A 299 4.50 -5.77 -1.90
C ALA A 299 3.70 -6.92 -2.57
N ARG A 300 4.17 -7.42 -3.72
CA ARG A 300 3.57 -8.58 -4.42
C ARG A 300 4.02 -9.93 -3.85
N ARG A 301 5.28 -10.06 -3.38
CA ARG A 301 5.82 -11.30 -2.79
C ARG A 301 5.38 -11.52 -1.34
N GLY A 302 5.12 -10.46 -0.57
CA GLY A 302 4.58 -10.55 0.79
C GLY A 302 3.20 -11.20 0.89
N GLN A 303 2.48 -11.37 -0.22
CA GLN A 303 1.16 -12.02 -0.27
C GLN A 303 1.21 -13.55 -0.42
N ALA A 304 2.39 -14.18 -0.59
CA ALA A 304 2.50 -15.58 -0.96
C ALA A 304 2.94 -16.57 0.15
N LEU A 305 3.24 -16.14 1.39
CA LEU A 305 3.65 -17.08 2.45
C LEU A 305 2.51 -17.36 3.44
N HIS A 306 1.84 -18.49 3.23
CA HIS A 306 0.95 -19.11 4.20
C HIS A 306 1.60 -20.41 4.68
N LEU A 307 1.86 -20.56 5.99
CA LEU A 307 1.77 -21.82 6.77
C LEU A 307 2.23 -21.64 8.23
N VAL A 308 1.27 -21.86 9.14
CA VAL A 308 1.35 -22.52 10.46
C VAL A 308 2.20 -21.90 11.57
N THR A 309 1.54 -21.41 12.64
CA THR A 309 2.03 -21.48 14.03
C THR A 309 0.88 -21.55 15.05
N ASP A 310 0.69 -22.70 15.70
CA ASP A 310 0.09 -22.82 17.05
C ASP A 310 1.03 -22.11 18.06
N GLY A 311 0.58 -21.31 19.04
CA GLY A 311 0.09 -21.68 20.39
C GLY A 311 1.22 -22.30 21.25
N GLN A 312 1.68 -21.84 22.42
CA GLN A 312 1.11 -21.06 23.54
C GLN A 312 2.24 -20.61 24.54
N PRO A 313 1.96 -19.94 25.69
CA PRO A 313 2.78 -18.84 26.26
C PRO A 313 3.69 -19.22 27.45
N MET A 314 4.59 -18.30 27.82
CA MET A 314 5.29 -18.31 29.11
C MET A 314 5.18 -16.93 29.77
N ASP A 315 4.69 -17.01 31.00
CA ASP A 315 4.53 -16.04 32.08
C ASP A 315 5.87 -15.49 32.61
N GLN A 316 5.93 -14.17 32.88
CA GLN A 316 6.61 -13.55 34.03
C GLN A 316 6.43 -12.03 34.04
N GLY A 317 5.87 -11.52 35.14
CA GLY A 317 5.74 -10.10 35.47
C GLY A 317 7.03 -9.47 36.03
N ASP A 318 7.06 -8.14 36.03
CA ASP A 318 7.06 -7.33 37.26
C ASP A 318 7.02 -5.82 36.93
N GLU A 319 6.13 -5.14 37.67
CA GLU A 319 6.17 -3.78 38.26
C GLU A 319 7.45 -2.93 38.03
N ALA A 320 7.48 -1.60 37.89
CA ALA A 320 6.56 -0.47 38.02
C ALA A 320 7.30 0.78 37.42
N ASP A 321 6.59 1.84 37.05
CA ASP A 321 6.51 3.08 37.85
C ASP A 321 5.87 4.23 37.06
N ASP A 322 5.04 4.96 37.80
CA ASP A 322 4.14 6.03 37.41
C ASP A 322 4.88 7.36 37.22
N ARG A 323 4.54 8.10 36.15
CA ARG A 323 4.40 9.56 36.21
C ARG A 323 3.75 10.11 34.95
N GLY A 324 2.52 10.61 35.14
CA GLY A 324 1.67 11.15 34.09
C GLY A 324 2.20 12.37 33.36
N ASP A 325 1.68 12.52 32.14
CA ASP A 325 1.46 13.82 31.52
C ASP A 325 0.11 13.78 30.79
N GLU A 326 -0.77 14.69 31.19
CA GLU A 326 -2.10 14.92 30.62
C GLU A 326 -1.93 15.82 29.39
N GLY A 327 -2.14 15.28 28.19
CA GLY A 327 -2.29 16.11 26.99
C GLY A 327 -1.98 15.39 25.69
N GLY A 328 -3.01 14.87 25.02
CA GLY A 328 -2.84 14.31 23.67
C GLY A 328 -4.06 13.63 23.09
N ALA A 329 -5.26 14.05 23.45
CA ALA A 329 -6.49 13.58 22.83
C ALA A 329 -6.66 14.23 21.44
N ASP A 330 -5.89 13.79 20.44
CA ASP A 330 -6.27 13.90 19.01
C ASP A 330 -5.38 13.12 18.01
N ASP A 331 -4.29 12.46 18.42
CA ASP A 331 -3.27 11.99 17.44
C ASP A 331 -3.54 10.60 16.82
N ASP A 332 -4.47 9.81 17.37
CA ASP A 332 -4.55 8.37 17.09
C ASP A 332 -5.52 7.95 15.97
N LEU A 333 -6.25 8.90 15.38
CA LEU A 333 -7.03 8.70 14.14
C LEU A 333 -6.25 9.15 12.88
N ALA A 334 -5.08 9.78 13.03
CA ALA A 334 -4.24 10.22 11.93
C ALA A 334 -3.41 9.09 11.29
N SER A 335 -3.31 7.90 11.92
CA SER A 335 -2.34 6.86 11.53
C SER A 335 -2.73 5.99 10.32
N VAL A 336 -3.92 6.17 9.71
CA VAL A 336 -4.28 5.47 8.47
C VAL A 336 -4.00 6.32 7.23
N ALA A 337 -3.82 7.63 7.40
CA ALA A 337 -3.55 8.56 6.32
C ALA A 337 -2.07 8.98 6.36
N TYR A 338 -1.35 8.73 5.27
CA TYR A 338 -0.08 9.42 5.06
C TYR A 338 -0.41 10.88 4.77
N LEU A 339 -0.28 11.74 5.77
CA LEU A 339 -0.50 13.16 5.63
C LEU A 339 0.80 13.87 5.27
N VAL A 340 0.71 14.99 4.58
CA VAL A 340 1.86 15.86 4.29
C VAL A 340 2.57 16.24 5.59
N GLY A 341 1.80 16.54 6.64
CA GLY A 341 2.31 16.88 7.97
C GLY A 341 3.05 15.76 8.71
N ASN A 342 3.05 14.52 8.19
CA ASN A 342 3.86 13.44 8.75
C ASN A 342 5.34 13.56 8.37
N LEU A 343 5.66 14.36 7.35
CA LEU A 343 7.04 14.65 6.97
C LEU A 343 7.62 15.71 7.89
N PRO A 344 8.81 15.50 8.50
CA PRO A 344 9.44 16.51 9.35
C PRO A 344 9.67 17.85 8.65
N SER A 345 9.96 17.83 7.34
CA SER A 345 10.17 19.03 6.53
C SER A 345 8.88 19.85 6.32
N ALA A 346 7.71 19.22 6.40
CA ALA A 346 6.41 19.90 6.34
C ALA A 346 6.13 20.80 7.55
N ARG A 347 6.86 20.60 8.66
CA ARG A 347 6.74 21.40 9.90
C ARG A 347 7.93 22.33 10.13
N ARG A 348 8.86 22.39 9.17
CA ARG A 348 10.06 23.23 9.25
C ARG A 348 9.94 24.40 8.29
N ARG A 349 9.78 25.61 8.83
CA ARG A 349 9.63 26.82 8.03
C ARG A 349 10.82 26.96 7.06
N PRO A 350 10.57 27.06 5.75
CA PRO A 350 11.64 27.24 4.77
C PRO A 350 12.24 28.65 4.86
N GLU A 351 13.50 28.78 4.46
CA GLU A 351 14.09 30.09 4.15
C GLU A 351 13.25 30.76 3.06
N SER A 352 12.97 32.04 3.21
CA SER A 352 12.05 32.77 2.33
C SER A 352 12.51 34.21 2.14
N ILE A 353 11.89 34.90 1.19
CA ILE A 353 12.21 36.29 0.89
C ILE A 353 10.94 37.16 0.86
N PRO A 354 10.97 38.40 1.39
CA PRO A 354 9.80 39.28 1.29
C PRO A 354 9.61 39.78 -0.14
N VAL A 355 8.36 40.07 -0.51
CA VAL A 355 8.00 40.64 -1.83
C VAL A 355 8.72 41.94 -2.19
N THR A 356 9.16 42.69 -1.18
CA THR A 356 9.89 43.96 -1.35
C THR A 356 11.37 43.77 -1.68
N ALA A 357 11.88 42.53 -1.68
CA ALA A 357 13.29 42.26 -1.93
C ALA A 357 13.67 42.35 -3.42
N THR A 358 14.97 42.28 -3.68
CA THR A 358 15.53 42.37 -5.04
C THR A 358 15.90 40.99 -5.58
N LEU A 359 15.96 40.85 -6.92
CA LEU A 359 16.51 39.64 -7.57
C LEU A 359 17.94 39.34 -7.10
N LYS A 360 18.77 40.39 -6.90
CA LYS A 360 20.13 40.22 -6.37
C LYS A 360 20.10 39.55 -4.99
N SER A 361 19.25 40.02 -4.09
CA SER A 361 19.07 39.40 -2.77
C SER A 361 18.65 37.93 -2.88
N ALA A 362 17.66 37.62 -3.75
CA ALA A 362 17.20 36.24 -3.96
C ALA A 362 18.33 35.34 -4.47
N THR A 363 18.99 35.72 -5.57
CA THR A 363 20.10 34.94 -6.15
C THR A 363 21.28 34.77 -5.18
N THR A 364 21.59 35.79 -4.36
CA THR A 364 22.63 35.68 -3.32
C THR A 364 22.26 34.64 -2.26
N ILE A 365 21.04 34.67 -1.73
CA ILE A 365 20.58 33.69 -0.73
C ILE A 365 20.59 32.29 -1.33
N MET A 366 20.04 32.13 -2.54
CA MET A 366 19.99 30.86 -3.26
C MET A 366 21.39 30.28 -3.48
N MET A 367 22.36 31.10 -3.88
CA MET A 367 23.75 30.65 -4.06
C MET A 367 24.44 30.32 -2.73
N LEU A 368 24.32 31.17 -1.71
CA LEU A 368 24.98 30.96 -0.42
C LEU A 368 24.45 29.72 0.32
N LYS A 369 23.16 29.45 0.17
CA LYS A 369 22.48 28.34 0.85
C LYS A 369 22.28 27.11 -0.04
N GLN A 370 22.75 27.17 -1.30
CA GLN A 370 22.59 26.12 -2.29
C GLN A 370 21.12 25.71 -2.49
N PHE A 371 20.23 26.72 -2.55
CA PHE A 371 18.81 26.51 -2.83
C PHE A 371 18.50 26.73 -4.30
N SER A 372 17.61 25.89 -4.82
CA SER A 372 17.10 25.98 -6.19
C SER A 372 15.89 26.91 -6.32
N GLN A 373 15.24 27.23 -5.19
CA GLN A 373 14.08 28.10 -5.11
C GLN A 373 13.91 28.75 -3.72
N LEU A 374 13.19 29.87 -3.67
CA LEU A 374 12.80 30.57 -2.44
C LEU A 374 11.31 30.95 -2.49
N PRO A 375 10.53 30.64 -1.46
CA PRO A 375 9.18 31.18 -1.29
C PRO A 375 9.23 32.70 -1.12
N VAL A 376 8.36 33.39 -1.86
CA VAL A 376 8.15 34.84 -1.74
C VAL A 376 6.92 35.08 -0.87
N LEU A 377 7.12 35.71 0.28
CA LEU A 377 6.09 35.90 1.29
C LEU A 377 5.66 37.37 1.42
N ASP A 378 4.42 37.58 1.83
CA ASP A 378 3.94 38.87 2.32
C ASP A 378 4.36 39.11 3.79
N ASP A 379 4.05 40.31 4.32
CA ASP A 379 4.36 40.69 5.70
C ASP A 379 3.64 39.82 6.75
N HIS A 380 2.63 39.06 6.35
CA HIS A 380 1.87 38.15 7.19
C HIS A 380 2.34 36.69 7.06
N GLY A 381 3.38 36.41 6.25
CA GLY A 381 3.93 35.08 6.03
C GLY A 381 3.11 34.21 5.08
N ARG A 382 2.17 34.79 4.33
CA ARG A 382 1.39 34.10 3.29
C ARG A 382 2.18 34.03 2.00
N LEU A 383 1.96 32.98 1.23
CA LEU A 383 2.65 32.79 -0.03
C LEU A 383 2.09 33.72 -1.11
N LEU A 384 2.97 34.44 -1.80
CA LEU A 384 2.65 35.15 -3.04
C LEU A 384 3.08 34.35 -4.27
N GLY A 385 4.13 33.56 -4.14
CA GLY A 385 4.61 32.62 -5.14
C GLY A 385 6.03 32.16 -4.80
N VAL A 386 6.72 31.57 -5.76
CA VAL A 386 8.13 31.18 -5.62
C VAL A 386 8.98 31.96 -6.60
N VAL A 387 10.26 32.11 -6.27
CA VAL A 387 11.30 32.46 -7.22
C VAL A 387 12.32 31.32 -7.30
N SER A 388 12.67 30.89 -8.51
CA SER A 388 13.66 29.85 -8.82
C SER A 388 14.68 30.34 -9.84
N TRP A 389 15.83 29.65 -9.96
CA TRP A 389 16.86 30.01 -10.97
C TRP A 389 16.28 30.10 -12.38
N LEU A 390 15.36 29.18 -12.72
CA LEU A 390 14.65 29.18 -14.00
C LEU A 390 13.77 30.42 -14.18
N SER A 391 12.94 30.75 -13.18
CA SER A 391 12.03 31.92 -13.27
C SER A 391 12.79 33.25 -13.34
N ILE A 392 13.92 33.36 -12.62
CA ILE A 392 14.79 34.53 -12.67
C ILE A 392 15.42 34.64 -14.06
N GLY A 393 15.94 33.53 -14.59
CA GLY A 393 16.52 33.47 -15.93
C GLY A 393 15.51 33.86 -17.01
N GLN A 394 14.27 33.36 -16.92
CA GLN A 394 13.18 33.72 -17.83
C GLN A 394 12.83 35.21 -17.75
N ALA A 395 12.69 35.76 -16.55
CA ALA A 395 12.39 37.18 -16.35
C ALA A 395 13.50 38.07 -16.91
N LEU A 396 14.76 37.74 -16.66
CA LEU A 396 15.92 38.50 -17.14
C LEU A 396 16.13 38.40 -18.65
N LEU A 397 15.75 37.28 -19.27
CA LEU A 397 15.80 37.11 -20.72
C LEU A 397 14.80 38.03 -21.43
N VAL A 398 13.63 38.24 -20.83
CA VAL A 398 12.59 39.13 -21.34
C VAL A 398 12.90 40.60 -21.00
N ASN A 399 13.37 40.87 -19.79
CA ASN A 399 13.70 42.19 -19.29
C ASN A 399 14.99 42.17 -18.46
N PRO A 400 16.11 42.72 -18.95
CA PRO A 400 17.36 42.78 -18.20
C PRO A 400 17.26 43.53 -16.85
N ASP A 401 16.30 44.45 -16.72
CA ASP A 401 16.02 45.21 -15.49
C ASP A 401 14.83 44.61 -14.68
N ALA A 402 14.54 43.32 -14.87
CA ALA A 402 13.46 42.64 -14.17
C ALA A 402 13.55 42.81 -12.65
N ARG A 403 12.37 42.94 -12.02
CA ARG A 403 12.21 42.98 -10.57
C ARG A 403 11.90 41.57 -10.05
N LEU A 404 11.95 41.41 -8.73
CA LEU A 404 11.58 40.14 -8.09
C LEU A 404 10.18 39.71 -8.50
N SER A 405 9.22 40.64 -8.51
CA SER A 405 7.82 40.43 -8.93
C SER A 405 7.69 39.81 -10.33
N ASP A 406 8.60 40.13 -11.24
CA ASP A 406 8.56 39.67 -12.64
C ASP A 406 9.02 38.22 -12.76
N ALA A 407 9.73 37.71 -11.75
CA ALA A 407 10.20 36.34 -11.64
C ALA A 407 9.37 35.49 -10.66
N VAL A 408 8.37 36.07 -9.98
CA VAL A 408 7.51 35.29 -9.09
C VAL A 408 6.53 34.46 -9.91
N VAL A 409 6.55 33.16 -9.70
CA VAL A 409 5.62 32.21 -10.35
C VAL A 409 4.75 31.52 -9.31
N PRO A 410 3.54 31.07 -9.69
CA PRO A 410 2.69 30.25 -8.81
C PRO A 410 3.44 29.00 -8.36
N ALA A 411 3.20 28.59 -7.11
CA ALA A 411 3.83 27.43 -6.51
C ALA A 411 2.78 26.40 -6.06
N PRO A 412 3.09 25.10 -6.10
CA PRO A 412 2.23 24.07 -5.54
C PRO A 412 2.22 24.16 -4.02
N GLU A 413 1.03 24.03 -3.42
CA GLU A 413 0.81 24.19 -2.00
C GLU A 413 -0.18 23.13 -1.50
N ALA A 414 0.05 22.64 -0.29
CA ALA A 414 -0.87 21.73 0.41
C ALA A 414 -0.97 22.10 1.90
N ALA A 415 -2.11 21.79 2.52
CA ALA A 415 -2.24 21.81 3.97
C ALA A 415 -1.54 20.60 4.59
N ALA A 416 -1.07 20.73 5.84
CA ALA A 416 -0.46 19.62 6.56
C ALA A 416 -1.40 18.41 6.74
N SER A 417 -2.71 18.63 6.67
CA SER A 417 -3.78 17.62 6.76
C SER A 417 -4.13 16.96 5.42
N GLU A 418 -3.51 17.36 4.30
CA GLU A 418 -3.73 16.71 3.01
C GLU A 418 -3.00 15.37 2.90
N HIS A 419 -3.53 14.47 2.06
CA HIS A 419 -2.93 13.16 1.83
C HIS A 419 -1.67 13.26 0.96
N LEU A 420 -0.53 12.83 1.49
CA LEU A 420 0.77 12.87 0.82
C LEU A 420 0.76 12.15 -0.54
N LEU A 421 0.06 11.03 -0.67
CA LEU A 421 -0.02 10.27 -1.92
C LEU A 421 -0.70 11.07 -3.04
N ASP A 422 -1.72 11.85 -2.71
CA ASP A 422 -2.40 12.73 -3.67
C ASP A 422 -1.50 13.92 -4.05
N CYS A 423 -0.58 14.30 -3.16
CA CYS A 423 0.41 15.35 -3.39
C CYS A 423 1.64 14.89 -4.20
N LEU A 424 1.95 13.59 -4.26
CA LEU A 424 3.15 13.07 -4.92
C LEU A 424 3.29 13.48 -6.39
N PRO A 425 2.24 13.42 -7.24
CA PRO A 425 2.36 13.86 -8.64
C PRO A 425 2.74 15.35 -8.76
N HIS A 426 2.31 16.17 -7.80
CA HIS A 426 2.65 17.59 -7.76
C HIS A 426 4.09 17.82 -7.28
N ILE A 427 4.54 17.09 -6.26
CA ILE A 427 5.94 17.13 -5.77
C ILE A 427 6.90 16.67 -6.88
N GLU A 428 6.57 15.60 -7.60
CA GLU A 428 7.37 15.09 -8.72
C GLU A 428 7.42 16.11 -9.87
N LYS A 429 6.27 16.64 -10.28
CA LYS A 429 6.19 17.60 -11.39
C LYS A 429 6.94 18.91 -11.12
N HIS A 430 6.85 19.42 -9.90
CA HIS A 430 7.39 20.74 -9.55
C HIS A 430 8.72 20.68 -8.79
N GLY A 431 9.16 19.49 -8.38
CA GLY A 431 10.37 19.26 -7.58
C GLY A 431 10.23 19.62 -6.10
N TYR A 432 9.09 20.20 -5.69
CA TYR A 432 8.79 20.56 -4.32
C TYR A 432 7.29 20.84 -4.14
N MET A 433 6.86 20.96 -2.89
CA MET A 433 5.55 21.47 -2.48
C MET A 433 5.69 22.29 -1.20
N LEU A 434 5.04 23.45 -1.15
CA LEU A 434 5.01 24.26 0.06
C LEU A 434 3.85 23.82 0.95
N VAL A 435 4.09 23.83 2.26
CA VAL A 435 3.10 23.41 3.26
C VAL A 435 2.57 24.64 3.97
N ARG A 436 1.24 24.74 4.05
CA ARG A 436 0.56 25.82 4.76
C ARG A 436 -0.01 25.32 6.09
N ASP A 437 -0.03 26.22 7.06
CA ASP A 437 -0.82 26.05 8.28
C ASP A 437 -2.29 26.47 8.07
N ASP A 438 -3.11 26.30 9.11
CA ASP A 438 -4.54 26.66 9.09
C ASP A 438 -4.80 28.16 8.89
N ALA A 439 -3.77 29.00 9.09
CA ALA A 439 -3.82 30.44 8.85
C ALA A 439 -3.31 30.82 7.44
N HIS A 440 -3.11 29.84 6.55
CA HIS A 440 -2.56 29.99 5.21
C HIS A 440 -1.14 30.57 5.16
N ARG A 441 -0.36 30.42 6.25
CA ARG A 441 1.05 30.82 6.29
C ARG A 441 1.93 29.64 5.90
N VAL A 442 3.04 29.92 5.23
CA VAL A 442 4.01 28.87 4.88
C VAL A 442 4.71 28.37 6.13
N CYS A 443 4.52 27.08 6.45
CA CYS A 443 5.10 26.42 7.61
C CYS A 443 6.08 25.30 7.24
N GLY A 444 6.14 24.89 5.98
CA GLY A 444 7.03 23.81 5.51
C GLY A 444 7.32 23.83 4.03
N ILE A 445 8.30 23.02 3.63
CA ILE A 445 8.56 22.64 2.24
C ILE A 445 8.87 21.15 2.19
N VAL A 446 8.28 20.46 1.23
CA VAL A 446 8.49 19.03 0.99
C VAL A 446 9.09 18.84 -0.39
N THR A 447 10.14 18.04 -0.47
CA THR A 447 10.84 17.68 -1.71
C THR A 447 10.79 16.17 -1.94
N PRO A 448 11.08 15.68 -3.16
CA PRO A 448 11.26 14.25 -3.41
C PRO A 448 12.27 13.59 -2.45
N SER A 449 13.32 14.30 -2.06
CA SER A 449 14.32 13.80 -1.11
C SER A 449 13.73 13.56 0.28
N ASP A 450 12.89 14.46 0.76
CA ASP A 450 12.23 14.31 2.08
C ASP A 450 11.30 13.09 2.08
N VAL A 451 10.52 12.93 1.00
CA VAL A 451 9.67 11.75 0.80
C VAL A 451 10.52 10.48 0.76
N ALA A 452 11.60 10.46 -0.02
CA ALA A 452 12.46 9.29 -0.15
C ALA A 452 13.10 8.88 1.18
N VAL A 453 13.53 9.84 2.02
CA VAL A 453 14.09 9.57 3.34
C VAL A 453 13.04 8.93 4.26
N GLU A 454 11.82 9.48 4.30
CA GLU A 454 10.73 8.94 5.13
C GLU A 454 10.27 7.55 4.67
N PHE A 455 10.23 7.30 3.36
CA PHE A 455 9.87 5.97 2.85
C PHE A 455 11.01 4.97 3.08
N ARG A 456 12.27 5.38 2.95
CA ARG A 456 13.43 4.51 3.21
C ARG A 456 13.45 4.01 4.64
N SER A 457 13.23 4.87 5.63
CA SER A 457 13.25 4.49 7.05
C SER A 457 12.24 3.37 7.37
N ARG A 458 11.10 3.36 6.68
CA ARG A 458 10.02 2.39 6.89
C ARG A 458 10.15 1.12 6.06
N VAL A 459 10.70 1.21 4.84
CA VAL A 459 10.89 0.06 3.94
C VAL A 459 12.16 -0.72 4.27
N SER A 460 13.23 -0.04 4.69
CA SER A 460 14.54 -0.62 4.98
C SER A 460 14.50 -1.90 5.83
N PRO A 461 13.78 -1.95 6.98
CA PRO A 461 13.75 -3.16 7.79
C PRO A 461 13.28 -4.41 7.04
N PHE A 462 12.25 -4.28 6.19
CA PHE A 462 11.72 -5.40 5.41
C PHE A 462 12.74 -5.91 4.38
N VAL A 463 13.42 -4.98 3.70
CA VAL A 463 14.45 -5.30 2.69
C VAL A 463 15.66 -5.97 3.34
N LEU A 464 16.10 -5.49 4.50
CA LEU A 464 17.24 -6.05 5.24
C LEU A 464 16.96 -7.48 5.68
N VAL A 465 15.77 -7.75 6.23
CA VAL A 465 15.36 -9.10 6.63
C VAL A 465 15.26 -10.04 5.42
N GLU A 466 14.70 -9.57 4.30
CA GLU A 466 14.64 -10.37 3.07
C GLU A 466 16.03 -10.74 2.55
N GLU A 467 16.98 -9.79 2.54
CA GLU A 467 18.35 -10.06 2.09
C GLU A 467 19.06 -11.05 3.01
N VAL A 468 18.87 -10.94 4.33
CA VAL A 468 19.38 -11.91 5.31
C VAL A 468 18.87 -13.32 4.99
N GLU A 469 17.56 -13.48 4.77
CA GLU A 469 16.97 -14.79 4.46
C GLU A 469 17.52 -15.36 3.14
N GLN A 470 17.61 -14.55 2.10
CA GLN A 470 18.13 -14.99 0.79
C GLN A 470 19.59 -15.44 0.87
N ARG A 471 20.43 -14.74 1.65
CA ARG A 471 21.83 -15.14 1.84
C ARG A 471 21.97 -16.40 2.68
N LEU A 472 21.16 -16.54 3.74
CA LEU A 472 21.13 -17.77 4.54
C LEU A 472 20.74 -18.96 3.68
N ARG A 473 19.72 -18.82 2.82
CA ARG A 473 19.31 -19.84 1.88
C ARG A 473 20.46 -20.28 0.99
N ARG A 474 21.16 -19.33 0.38
CA ARG A 474 22.30 -19.59 -0.49
C ARG A 474 23.44 -20.30 0.22
N ILE A 475 23.80 -19.84 1.42
CA ILE A 475 24.85 -20.46 2.25
C ILE A 475 24.48 -21.91 2.58
N VAL A 476 23.22 -22.15 2.96
CA VAL A 476 22.74 -23.50 3.29
C VAL A 476 22.73 -24.40 2.06
N ASP A 477 22.18 -23.95 0.92
CA ASP A 477 22.16 -24.75 -0.32
C ASP A 477 23.56 -25.10 -0.83
N GLN A 478 24.56 -24.23 -0.59
CA GLN A 478 25.94 -24.48 -1.00
C GLN A 478 26.71 -25.41 -0.06
N ARG A 479 26.37 -25.45 1.23
CA ARG A 479 27.24 -26.04 2.26
C ARG A 479 26.59 -27.10 3.15
N VAL A 480 25.28 -27.26 3.10
CA VAL A 480 24.55 -28.21 3.94
C VAL A 480 23.77 -29.16 3.05
N SER A 481 23.91 -30.46 3.29
CA SER A 481 23.21 -31.48 2.53
C SER A 481 21.70 -31.43 2.73
N LEU A 482 20.98 -31.89 1.69
CA LEU A 482 19.53 -31.98 1.70
C LEU A 482 19.00 -32.88 2.83
N ASP A 483 19.77 -33.86 3.28
CA ASP A 483 19.38 -34.75 4.39
C ASP A 483 19.25 -33.98 5.71
N HIS A 484 20.20 -33.10 6.03
CA HIS A 484 20.12 -32.24 7.22
C HIS A 484 19.01 -31.19 7.10
N ILE A 485 18.77 -30.64 5.90
CA ILE A 485 17.64 -29.73 5.65
C ILE A 485 16.32 -30.45 5.94
N ARG A 486 16.16 -31.67 5.42
CA ARG A 486 14.97 -32.50 5.64
C ARG A 486 14.82 -32.93 7.09
N GLU A 487 15.91 -33.26 7.78
CA GLU A 487 15.92 -33.56 9.22
C GLU A 487 15.37 -32.37 10.02
N CYS A 488 15.85 -31.16 9.74
CA CYS A 488 15.37 -29.93 10.38
C CYS A 488 13.86 -29.71 10.14
N ILE A 489 13.37 -29.91 8.91
CA ILE A 489 11.95 -29.76 8.58
C ILE A 489 11.11 -30.87 9.24
N ALA A 490 11.64 -32.10 9.31
CA ALA A 490 10.94 -33.27 9.81
C ALA A 490 10.61 -33.17 11.31
N ALA A 491 11.38 -32.38 12.07
CA ALA A 491 11.12 -32.09 13.48
C ALA A 491 9.72 -31.48 13.72
N ARG A 492 9.18 -30.74 12.74
CA ARG A 492 7.84 -30.14 12.80
C ARG A 492 6.85 -30.76 11.81
N ASN A 493 7.30 -31.12 10.61
CA ASN A 493 6.40 -31.63 9.57
C ASN A 493 7.09 -32.67 8.67
N LYS A 494 6.91 -33.95 9.02
CA LYS A 494 7.45 -35.10 8.27
C LYS A 494 6.97 -35.16 6.81
N LYS A 495 5.73 -34.74 6.52
CA LYS A 495 5.18 -34.74 5.16
C LYS A 495 5.81 -33.65 4.29
N LYS A 496 6.09 -32.48 4.88
CA LYS A 496 6.79 -31.38 4.21
C LYS A 496 8.25 -31.74 3.97
N ALA A 497 8.92 -32.34 4.95
CA ALA A 497 10.30 -32.79 4.84
C ALA A 497 10.51 -33.76 3.66
N ALA A 498 9.60 -34.72 3.47
CA ALA A 498 9.69 -35.66 2.35
C ALA A 498 9.61 -35.01 0.96
N LYS A 499 9.06 -33.79 0.87
CA LYS A 499 8.91 -33.01 -0.37
C LYS A 499 9.94 -31.90 -0.52
N ALA A 500 10.78 -31.66 0.49
CA ALA A 500 11.75 -30.59 0.43
C ALA A 500 12.87 -30.93 -0.55
N GLU A 501 13.16 -29.98 -1.44
CA GLU A 501 14.19 -30.12 -2.49
C GLU A 501 15.41 -29.23 -2.22
N ASP A 502 15.24 -28.13 -1.50
CA ASP A 502 16.29 -27.16 -1.20
C ASP A 502 15.99 -26.34 0.09
N ALA A 503 16.87 -25.39 0.42
CA ALA A 503 16.75 -24.53 1.59
C ALA A 503 15.64 -23.48 1.50
N SER A 504 14.94 -23.33 0.37
CA SER A 504 13.78 -22.41 0.24
C SER A 504 12.57 -22.86 1.04
N GLU A 505 12.53 -24.14 1.42
CA GLU A 505 11.48 -24.72 2.24
C GLU A 505 11.62 -24.42 3.74
N LEU A 506 12.77 -23.85 4.15
CA LEU A 506 13.05 -23.38 5.50
C LEU A 506 12.49 -21.97 5.70
N THR A 507 11.82 -21.76 6.83
CA THR A 507 11.51 -20.39 7.30
C THR A 507 12.73 -19.75 7.95
N LEU A 508 12.74 -18.42 8.09
CA LEU A 508 13.83 -17.69 8.77
C LEU A 508 14.18 -18.29 10.15
N GLY A 509 13.17 -18.66 10.94
CA GLY A 509 13.37 -19.32 12.24
C GLY A 509 13.93 -20.75 12.14
N ASN A 510 13.73 -21.46 11.01
CA ASN A 510 14.28 -22.80 10.82
C ASN A 510 15.80 -22.81 10.59
N TYR A 511 16.40 -21.72 10.08
CA TYR A 511 17.86 -21.66 9.92
C TYR A 511 18.58 -21.78 11.27
N ARG A 512 18.06 -21.15 12.32
CA ARG A 512 18.58 -21.34 13.68
C ARG A 512 18.56 -22.82 14.09
N HIS A 513 17.42 -23.49 13.89
CA HIS A 513 17.26 -24.91 14.25
C HIS A 513 18.18 -25.81 13.43
N LEU A 514 18.37 -25.52 12.15
CA LEU A 514 19.30 -26.23 11.28
C LEU A 514 20.73 -26.13 11.83
N PHE A 515 21.19 -24.92 12.13
CA PHE A 515 22.55 -24.71 12.63
C PHE A 515 22.77 -25.17 14.09
N LEU A 516 21.71 -25.54 14.82
CA LEU A 516 21.83 -26.25 16.10
C LEU A 516 22.04 -27.75 15.94
N LEU A 517 21.76 -28.33 14.77
CA LEU A 517 22.08 -29.73 14.49
C LEU A 517 23.61 -29.88 14.35
N PRO A 518 24.27 -30.74 15.16
CA PRO A 518 25.72 -30.88 15.13
C PRO A 518 26.27 -31.31 13.76
N GLY A 519 25.53 -32.16 13.03
CA GLY A 519 25.88 -32.61 11.69
C GLY A 519 25.84 -31.46 10.67
N ALA A 520 24.74 -30.72 10.65
CA ALA A 520 24.56 -29.57 9.75
C ALA A 520 25.58 -28.45 10.04
N TRP A 521 25.87 -28.16 11.31
CA TRP A 521 26.87 -27.15 11.68
C TRP A 521 28.28 -27.52 11.20
N LYS A 522 28.66 -28.78 11.41
CA LYS A 522 29.96 -29.30 10.97
C LYS A 522 30.08 -29.27 9.44
N GLU A 523 29.01 -29.60 8.73
CA GLU A 523 28.96 -29.58 7.27
C GLU A 523 29.04 -28.15 6.71
N ALA A 524 28.28 -27.22 7.31
CA ALA A 524 28.28 -25.81 6.91
C ALA A 524 29.68 -25.17 6.98
N GLY A 525 30.52 -25.60 7.93
CA GLY A 525 31.93 -25.19 8.02
C GLY A 525 32.11 -23.67 8.10
N LEU A 526 31.19 -22.97 8.77
CA LEU A 526 31.21 -21.50 8.85
C LEU A 526 32.29 -21.05 9.85
N PRO A 527 33.15 -20.06 9.49
CA PRO A 527 34.19 -19.53 10.36
C PRO A 527 33.66 -18.52 11.38
N VAL A 528 32.58 -18.87 12.10
CA VAL A 528 31.96 -18.04 13.14
C VAL A 528 31.62 -18.88 14.37
N ASP A 529 31.42 -18.24 15.51
CA ASP A 529 30.95 -18.91 16.71
C ASP A 529 29.48 -19.34 16.57
N GLN A 530 29.19 -20.61 16.84
CA GLN A 530 27.86 -21.20 16.68
C GLN A 530 26.81 -20.54 17.57
N HIS A 531 27.17 -20.23 18.82
CA HIS A 531 26.24 -19.66 19.78
C HIS A 531 25.84 -18.24 19.38
N HIS A 532 26.82 -17.37 19.13
CA HIS A 532 26.55 -15.99 18.72
C HIS A 532 25.79 -15.92 17.39
N PHE A 533 26.13 -16.79 16.43
CA PHE A 533 25.44 -16.85 15.15
C PHE A 533 23.99 -17.29 15.31
N THR A 534 23.72 -18.37 16.05
CA THR A 534 22.35 -18.86 16.26
C THR A 534 21.47 -17.91 17.08
N GLU A 535 22.04 -17.17 18.04
CA GLU A 535 21.32 -16.10 18.75
C GLU A 535 21.07 -14.87 17.87
N ALA A 536 21.99 -14.51 16.97
CA ALA A 536 21.72 -13.48 15.96
C ALA A 536 20.57 -13.90 15.01
N LEU A 537 20.54 -15.16 14.57
CA LEU A 537 19.43 -15.67 13.75
C LEU A 537 18.10 -15.67 14.52
N LYS A 538 18.14 -15.97 15.83
CA LYS A 538 16.97 -15.87 16.69
C LYS A 538 16.43 -14.43 16.71
N ARG A 539 17.30 -13.46 17.05
CA ARG A 539 16.92 -12.04 17.10
C ARG A 539 16.39 -11.55 15.76
N CYS A 540 17.00 -11.96 14.63
CA CYS A 540 16.50 -11.60 13.30
C CYS A 540 15.12 -12.20 13.01
N ALA A 541 14.87 -13.45 13.41
CA ALA A 541 13.56 -14.08 13.28
C ALA A 541 12.50 -13.40 14.14
N ASP A 542 12.86 -12.98 15.37
CA ASP A 542 11.98 -12.23 16.28
C ASP A 542 11.64 -10.86 15.67
N LEU A 543 12.65 -10.09 15.24
CA LEU A 543 12.44 -8.81 14.54
C LEU A 543 11.58 -8.94 13.28
N ARG A 544 11.77 -10.01 12.51
CA ARG A 544 10.94 -10.30 11.34
C ARG A 544 9.50 -10.57 11.74
N ASN A 545 9.26 -11.27 12.85
CA ASN A 545 7.91 -11.50 13.34
C ASN A 545 7.29 -10.19 13.81
N ASP A 546 8.02 -9.37 14.57
CA ASP A 546 7.61 -8.04 15.03
C ASP A 546 7.25 -7.12 13.86
N LEU A 547 8.08 -7.12 12.80
CA LEU A 547 7.80 -6.41 11.54
C LEU A 547 6.55 -6.90 10.80
N MET A 548 6.24 -8.20 10.93
CA MET A 548 5.09 -8.84 10.29
C MET A 548 3.84 -8.84 11.18
N HIS A 549 3.95 -8.38 12.44
CA HIS A 549 2.81 -8.10 13.29
C HIS A 549 2.10 -6.86 12.76
N PHE A 550 0.76 -6.94 12.62
CA PHE A 550 -0.07 -5.97 11.89
C PHE A 550 -0.12 -4.56 12.50
N SER A 551 0.66 -4.29 13.55
CA SER A 551 1.24 -2.97 13.82
C SER A 551 2.59 -3.12 14.48
N PRO A 552 3.67 -2.95 13.71
CA PRO A 552 4.99 -2.91 14.29
C PRO A 552 5.14 -1.59 15.06
N ASP A 553 5.74 -1.65 16.24
CA ASP A 553 6.45 -0.49 16.75
C ASP A 553 7.51 -0.08 15.71
N PRO A 554 7.80 1.23 15.56
CA PRO A 554 8.87 1.65 14.67
C PRO A 554 10.15 0.89 15.02
N VAL A 555 10.72 0.19 14.05
CA VAL A 555 11.98 -0.54 14.25
C VAL A 555 13.02 0.43 14.76
N SER A 556 13.62 0.11 15.91
CA SER A 556 14.58 1.00 16.54
C SER A 556 15.83 1.17 15.67
N GLU A 557 16.53 2.30 15.79
CA GLU A 557 17.83 2.47 15.13
C GLU A 557 18.81 1.34 15.50
N GLY A 558 18.73 0.83 16.73
CA GLY A 558 19.53 -0.30 17.21
C GLY A 558 19.22 -1.61 16.48
N ASP A 559 17.97 -1.84 16.08
CA ASP A 559 17.58 -3.02 15.31
C ASP A 559 18.01 -2.92 13.85
N ILE A 560 17.93 -1.72 13.26
CA ILE A 560 18.50 -1.46 11.93
C ILE A 560 20.02 -1.66 11.96
N GLN A 561 20.72 -1.17 12.98
CA GLN A 561 22.16 -1.38 13.14
C GLN A 561 22.50 -2.87 13.27
N PHE A 562 21.71 -3.61 14.05
CA PHE A 562 21.86 -5.06 14.19
C PHE A 562 21.66 -5.81 12.85
N LEU A 563 20.58 -5.52 12.12
CA LEU A 563 20.29 -6.15 10.84
C LEU A 563 21.39 -5.90 9.80
N ASN A 564 21.91 -4.66 9.72
CA ASN A 564 23.07 -4.34 8.87
C ASN A 564 24.31 -5.13 9.29
N GLY A 565 24.60 -5.21 10.60
CA GLY A 565 25.74 -5.97 11.10
C GLY A 565 25.66 -7.48 10.79
N LEU A 566 24.48 -8.08 10.93
CA LEU A 566 24.24 -9.47 10.54
C LEU A 566 24.40 -9.67 9.03
N LEU A 567 23.86 -8.74 8.23
CA LEU A 567 23.93 -8.79 6.79
C LEU A 567 25.37 -8.69 6.27
N ASP A 568 26.18 -7.79 6.83
CA ASP A 568 27.60 -7.65 6.51
C ASP A 568 28.41 -8.89 6.88
N LEU A 569 28.04 -9.57 7.98
CA LEU A 569 28.61 -10.87 8.31
C LEU A 569 28.26 -11.91 7.24
N LEU A 570 26.98 -12.03 6.87
CA LEU A 570 26.53 -13.00 5.86
C LEU A 570 27.14 -12.74 4.48
N ARG A 571 27.31 -11.48 4.08
CA ARG A 571 28.03 -11.08 2.86
C ARG A 571 29.45 -11.65 2.82
N LYS A 572 30.18 -11.57 3.93
CA LYS A 572 31.54 -12.13 4.04
C LYS A 572 31.55 -13.65 4.00
N LEU A 573 30.52 -14.30 4.55
CA LEU A 573 30.40 -15.77 4.58
C LEU A 573 30.01 -16.37 3.22
N ASP A 574 29.22 -15.62 2.45
CA ASP A 574 28.72 -16.00 1.12
C ASP A 574 29.76 -15.82 -0.01
N GLY A 575 30.87 -15.12 0.26
CA GLY A 575 32.01 -15.03 -0.68
C GLY A 575 31.79 -14.16 -1.92
N GLN A 576 30.63 -13.53 -2.07
CA GLN A 576 30.35 -12.47 -3.04
C GLN A 576 29.99 -11.19 -2.28
N GLY A 577 31.01 -10.33 -2.13
CA GLY A 577 30.86 -8.93 -1.70
C GLY A 577 30.27 -8.08 -2.81
#